data_AF-A0A127K448-F1
#
_entry.id   AF-A0A127K448-F1
#
_cell.length_a   1.000
_cell.length_b   1.000
_cell.length_c   1.000
_cell.angle_alpha   90.00
_cell.angle_beta   90.00
_cell.angle_gamma   90.00
#
_symmetry.space_group_name_H-M   'P 1'
#
loop_
_entity.id
_entity.type
_entity.pdbx_description
1 polymer ?
#
loop_
_entity_poly.entity_id
_entity_poly.type
_entity_poly.pdbx_seq_one_letter_code
_entity_poly.pdbx_strand_id
1 'polypeptide(L)'
;MLRIELDTDALRTYADAWTKAPNIVEGELRQFIETLVAHLQGEVQERTPTTYGTLRASIIGDVQVLPGIAVQGRVGTPLAYAVAVELGTKPHMPPVEPLINWARQKLGVSGKQAESAGWAIAKSIAARGTKGHFMFTDTWNANQAQVARGFEIAVGRIVRRLAGDPA
;
A
#
# COMPACT_ATOMS: atom_id res chain seq x y z
N MET A 1 12.16 -1.16 -8.77
CA MET A 1 12.62 0.08 -8.14
C MET A 1 11.54 1.12 -8.36
N LEU A 2 10.92 1.63 -7.30
CA LEU A 2 9.87 2.65 -7.39
C LEU A 2 10.54 4.02 -7.50
N ARG A 3 10.27 4.77 -8.58
CA ARG A 3 10.88 6.09 -8.86
C ARG A 3 9.83 7.17 -8.73
N ILE A 4 10.01 8.14 -7.83
CA ILE A 4 9.21 9.37 -7.81
C ILE A 4 10.04 10.48 -8.44
N GLU A 5 9.39 11.30 -9.24
CA GLU A 5 9.93 12.58 -9.70
C GLU A 5 9.49 13.66 -8.71
N LEU A 6 10.47 14.34 -8.11
CA LEU A 6 10.26 15.45 -7.20
C LEU A 6 10.91 16.68 -7.81
N ASP A 7 10.23 17.81 -7.68
CA ASP A 7 10.78 19.10 -8.09
C ASP A 7 12.06 19.42 -7.30
N THR A 8 13.13 19.79 -8.02
CA THR A 8 14.45 20.03 -7.42
C THR A 8 14.47 21.27 -6.54
N ASP A 9 13.67 22.28 -6.86
CA ASP A 9 13.59 23.52 -6.10
C ASP A 9 12.80 23.31 -4.80
N ALA A 10 11.73 22.52 -4.85
CA ALA A 10 10.99 22.08 -3.67
C ALA A 10 11.89 21.28 -2.72
N LEU A 11 12.71 20.35 -3.25
CA LEU A 11 13.67 19.57 -2.45
C LEU A 11 14.73 20.45 -1.77
N ARG A 12 15.26 21.45 -2.48
CA ARG A 12 16.25 22.38 -1.93
C ARG A 12 15.65 23.25 -0.84
N THR A 13 14.44 23.76 -1.10
CA THR A 13 13.68 24.58 -0.14
C THR A 13 13.39 23.80 1.14
N TYR A 14 13.00 22.53 1.01
CA TYR A 14 12.83 21.62 2.13
C TYR A 14 14.13 21.47 2.95
N ALA A 15 15.25 21.22 2.29
CA ALA A 15 16.54 21.03 2.97
C ALA A 15 16.96 22.28 3.77
N ASP A 16 16.83 23.46 3.16
CA ASP A 16 17.14 24.74 3.82
C ASP A 16 16.20 25.03 4.99
N ALA A 17 14.91 24.70 4.85
CA ALA A 17 13.90 24.85 5.90
C ALA A 17 14.17 23.92 7.08
N TRP A 18 14.61 22.69 6.83
CA TRP A 18 14.93 21.71 7.86
C TRP A 18 16.05 22.19 8.78
N THR A 19 17.07 22.86 8.23
CA THR A 19 18.15 23.45 9.03
C THR A 19 17.67 24.63 9.88
N LYS A 20 16.73 25.43 9.37
CA LYS A 20 16.28 26.67 10.04
C LYS A 20 15.24 26.43 11.13
N ALA A 21 14.26 25.56 10.88
CA ALA A 21 13.18 25.30 11.83
C ALA A 21 12.70 23.83 11.72
N PRO A 22 13.49 22.87 12.25
CA PRO A 22 13.19 21.44 12.12
C PRO A 22 11.81 21.09 12.70
N ASN A 23 11.38 21.75 13.77
CA ASN A 23 10.08 21.50 14.40
C ASN A 23 8.89 21.87 13.49
N ILE A 24 9.01 22.95 12.69
CA ILE A 24 7.97 23.36 11.74
C ILE A 24 7.91 22.37 10.58
N VAL A 25 9.08 22.00 10.06
CA VAL A 25 9.16 21.05 8.95
C VAL A 25 8.64 19.66 9.36
N GLU A 26 9.02 19.17 10.53
CA GLU A 26 8.52 17.90 11.05
C GLU A 26 6.99 17.94 11.18
N GLY A 27 6.41 19.02 11.73
CA GLY A 27 4.96 19.14 11.90
C GLY A 27 4.20 19.08 10.57
N GLU A 28 4.63 19.87 9.58
CA GLU A 28 4.00 19.90 8.25
C GLU A 28 4.19 18.57 7.50
N LEU A 29 5.40 18.01 7.56
CA LEU A 29 5.70 16.75 6.89
C LEU A 29 4.92 15.60 7.53
N ARG A 30 4.79 15.59 8.86
CA ARG A 30 3.99 14.61 9.59
C ARG A 30 2.54 14.65 9.13
N GLN A 31 1.92 15.84 9.11
CA GLN A 31 0.53 15.98 8.68
C GLN A 31 0.31 15.54 7.23
N PHE A 32 1.25 15.89 6.34
CA PHE A 32 1.21 15.44 4.95
C PHE A 32 1.30 13.91 4.86
N ILE A 33 2.28 13.29 5.53
CA ILE A 33 2.49 11.84 5.49
C ILE A 33 1.31 11.09 6.12
N GLU A 34 0.72 11.57 7.22
CA GLU A 34 -0.49 11.00 7.82
C GLU A 34 -1.66 10.98 6.84
N THR A 35 -1.90 12.09 6.14
CA THR A 35 -2.94 12.19 5.12
C THR A 35 -2.67 11.24 3.95
N LEU A 36 -1.41 11.21 3.48
CA LEU A 36 -1.00 10.34 2.38
C LEU A 36 -1.15 8.86 2.74
N VAL A 37 -0.67 8.45 3.92
CA VAL A 37 -0.74 7.07 4.39
C VAL A 37 -2.19 6.61 4.53
N ALA A 38 -3.08 7.45 5.07
CA ALA A 38 -4.50 7.14 5.16
C ALA A 38 -5.14 6.95 3.77
N HIS A 39 -4.82 7.82 2.80
CA HIS A 39 -5.28 7.70 1.42
C HIS A 39 -4.80 6.41 0.76
N LEU A 40 -3.49 6.15 0.80
CA LEU A 40 -2.90 4.94 0.22
C LEU A 40 -3.42 3.67 0.89
N GLN A 41 -3.61 3.68 2.21
CA GLN A 41 -4.23 2.57 2.93
C GLN A 41 -5.61 2.25 2.36
N GLY A 42 -6.47 3.25 2.18
CA GLY A 42 -7.80 3.08 1.58
C GLY A 42 -7.73 2.48 0.17
N GLU A 43 -6.86 3.01 -0.69
CA GLU A 43 -6.69 2.48 -2.05
C GLU A 43 -6.21 1.02 -2.08
N VAL A 44 -5.23 0.65 -1.25
CA VAL A 44 -4.79 -0.76 -1.16
C VAL A 44 -5.94 -1.63 -0.66
N GLN A 45 -6.71 -1.17 0.34
CA GLN A 45 -7.87 -1.91 0.85
C GLN A 45 -8.92 -2.15 -0.24
N GLU A 46 -9.21 -1.15 -1.08
CA GLU A 46 -10.14 -1.28 -2.21
C GLU A 46 -9.67 -2.28 -3.25
N ARG A 47 -8.38 -2.23 -3.63
CA ARG A 47 -7.78 -3.15 -4.61
C ARG A 47 -7.61 -4.58 -4.09
N THR A 48 -7.61 -4.75 -2.77
CA THR A 48 -7.37 -6.06 -2.16
C THR A 48 -8.50 -7.04 -2.48
N PRO A 49 -8.20 -8.20 -3.08
CA PRO A 49 -9.21 -9.22 -3.36
C PRO A 49 -9.75 -9.81 -2.05
N THR A 50 -11.05 -10.10 -2.01
CA THR A 50 -11.69 -10.63 -0.80
C THR A 50 -12.45 -11.90 -1.05
N THR A 51 -12.30 -12.84 -0.12
CA THR A 51 -13.25 -13.92 0.11
C THR A 51 -13.98 -13.67 1.43
N TYR A 52 -13.21 -13.59 2.53
CA TYR A 52 -13.73 -13.24 3.87
C TYR A 52 -13.36 -11.81 4.32
N GLY A 53 -12.54 -11.09 3.55
CA GLY A 53 -12.11 -9.73 3.92
C GLY A 53 -10.92 -9.64 4.88
N THR A 54 -10.40 -10.76 5.40
CA THR A 54 -9.31 -10.76 6.40
C THR A 54 -8.08 -9.98 5.96
N LEU A 55 -7.59 -10.20 4.74
CA LEU A 55 -6.42 -9.49 4.20
C LEU A 55 -6.70 -7.99 4.02
N ARG A 56 -7.90 -7.63 3.56
CA ARG A 56 -8.31 -6.23 3.42
C ARG A 56 -8.30 -5.53 4.77
N ALA A 57 -8.91 -6.16 5.77
CA ALA A 57 -9.00 -5.62 7.13
C ALA A 57 -7.64 -5.54 7.84
N SER A 58 -6.65 -6.35 7.44
CA SER A 58 -5.31 -6.36 8.03
C SER A 58 -4.33 -5.37 7.38
N ILE A 59 -4.76 -4.61 6.38
CA ILE A 59 -3.95 -3.55 5.78
C ILE A 59 -4.04 -2.31 6.65
N ILE A 60 -2.88 -1.90 7.15
CA ILE A 60 -2.72 -0.80 8.07
C ILE A 60 -1.64 0.18 7.58
N GLY A 61 -1.89 1.45 7.85
CA GLY A 61 -0.96 2.55 7.71
C GLY A 61 -0.28 2.84 9.05
N ASP A 62 1.01 3.15 9.01
CA ASP A 62 1.81 3.55 10.17
C ASP A 62 2.69 4.74 9.80
N VAL A 63 2.76 5.72 10.69
CA VAL A 63 3.61 6.91 10.52
C VAL A 63 4.57 7.00 11.69
N GLN A 64 5.86 6.99 11.39
CA GLN A 64 6.92 7.07 12.38
C GLN A 64 7.80 8.27 12.09
N VAL A 65 8.07 9.06 13.13
CA VAL A 65 9.11 10.08 13.05
C VAL A 65 10.41 9.47 13.51
N LEU A 66 11.38 9.46 12.61
CA LEU A 66 12.73 9.01 12.86
C LEU A 66 13.56 10.23 13.28
N PRO A 67 14.00 10.30 14.55
CA PRO A 67 14.75 11.45 15.04
C PRO A 67 15.97 11.75 14.16
N GLY A 68 16.08 13.00 13.70
CA GLY A 68 17.21 13.47 12.91
C GLY A 68 17.25 13.03 11.44
N ILE A 69 16.27 12.27 10.95
CA ILE A 69 16.26 11.74 9.57
C ILE A 69 15.04 12.24 8.80
N ALA A 70 13.83 11.76 9.16
CA ALA A 70 12.62 12.02 8.38
C ALA A 70 11.34 11.53 9.09
N VAL A 71 10.19 11.97 8.58
CA VAL A 71 8.91 11.30 8.79
C VAL A 71 8.76 10.17 7.77
N GLN A 72 8.54 8.95 8.24
CA GLN A 72 8.32 7.76 7.41
C GLN A 72 6.87 7.31 7.48
N GLY A 73 6.21 7.20 6.33
CA GLY A 73 4.92 6.53 6.18
C GLY A 73 5.07 5.10 5.64
N ARG A 74 4.31 4.15 6.18
CA ARG A 74 4.26 2.76 5.71
C ARG A 74 2.81 2.32 5.56
N VAL A 75 2.52 1.59 4.50
CA VAL A 75 1.25 0.86 4.32
C VAL A 75 1.60 -0.59 4.07
N GLY A 76 1.03 -1.50 4.86
CA GLY A 76 1.39 -2.90 4.79
C GLY A 76 0.44 -3.78 5.59
N THR A 77 0.81 -5.06 5.70
CA THR A 77 0.05 -6.02 6.49
C THR A 77 0.99 -7.04 7.15
N PRO A 78 0.69 -7.50 8.38
CA PRO A 78 1.50 -8.53 9.04
C PRO A 78 1.23 -9.94 8.48
N LEU A 79 0.25 -10.12 7.59
CA LEU A 79 -0.10 -11.43 7.06
C LEU A 79 0.91 -11.90 6.00
N ALA A 80 1.72 -12.90 6.34
CA ALA A 80 2.78 -13.41 5.47
C ALA A 80 2.29 -13.85 4.07
N TYR A 81 1.07 -14.42 3.99
CA TYR A 81 0.51 -14.86 2.70
C TYR A 81 0.15 -13.69 1.76
N ALA A 82 0.14 -12.44 2.23
CA ALA A 82 -0.12 -11.27 1.40
C ALA A 82 0.89 -11.14 0.25
N VAL A 83 2.13 -11.62 0.43
CA VAL A 83 3.15 -11.62 -0.63
C VAL A 83 2.72 -12.50 -1.80
N ALA A 84 2.13 -13.67 -1.54
CA ALA A 84 1.60 -14.56 -2.57
C ALA A 84 0.38 -13.96 -3.29
N VAL A 85 -0.39 -13.10 -2.61
CA VAL A 85 -1.53 -12.38 -3.20
C VAL A 85 -1.03 -11.21 -4.05
N GLU A 86 -0.06 -10.44 -3.57
CA GLU A 86 0.54 -9.30 -4.25
C GLU A 86 1.27 -9.74 -5.52
N LEU A 87 2.18 -10.71 -5.41
CA LEU A 87 3.13 -11.07 -6.47
C LEU A 87 2.76 -12.34 -7.23
N GLY A 88 1.79 -13.11 -6.71
CA GLY A 88 1.51 -14.45 -7.20
C GLY A 88 2.52 -15.48 -6.67
N THR A 89 2.39 -16.71 -7.14
CA THR A 89 3.25 -17.83 -6.74
C THR A 89 3.74 -18.61 -7.95
N LYS A 90 4.91 -19.23 -7.83
CA LYS A 90 5.35 -20.27 -8.77
C LYS A 90 4.42 -21.50 -8.72
N PRO A 91 4.44 -22.37 -9.75
CA PRO A 91 3.69 -23.62 -9.73
C PRO A 91 4.02 -24.46 -8.49
N HIS A 92 2.99 -24.89 -7.78
CA HIS A 92 3.06 -25.75 -6.59
C HIS A 92 1.71 -26.42 -6.34
N MET A 93 1.67 -27.54 -5.62
CA MET A 93 0.38 -28.16 -5.25
C MET A 93 -0.12 -27.56 -3.93
N PRO A 94 -1.20 -26.74 -3.94
CA PRO A 94 -1.78 -26.21 -2.71
C PRO A 94 -2.64 -27.27 -2.00
N PRO A 95 -2.94 -27.09 -0.71
CA PRO A 95 -3.98 -27.87 -0.05
C PRO A 95 -5.33 -27.64 -0.75
N VAL A 96 -6.07 -28.72 -1.02
CA VAL A 96 -7.31 -28.66 -1.80
C VAL A 96 -8.50 -28.17 -0.96
N GLU A 97 -8.53 -28.50 0.35
CA GLU A 97 -9.67 -28.18 1.21
C GLU A 97 -10.02 -26.67 1.29
N PRO A 98 -9.04 -25.75 1.43
CA PRO A 98 -9.31 -24.32 1.34
C PRO A 98 -9.89 -23.89 -0.02
N LEU A 99 -9.52 -24.55 -1.11
CA LEU A 99 -10.00 -24.24 -2.46
C LEU A 99 -11.43 -24.74 -2.68
N ILE A 100 -11.83 -25.84 -2.05
CA ILE A 100 -13.22 -26.32 -2.04
C ILE A 100 -14.10 -25.29 -1.33
N ASN A 101 -13.67 -24.80 -0.16
CA ASN A 101 -14.41 -23.78 0.58
C ASN A 101 -14.48 -22.45 -0.18
N TRP A 102 -13.38 -22.05 -0.83
CA TRP A 102 -13.38 -20.91 -1.73
C TRP A 102 -14.36 -21.09 -2.90
N ALA A 103 -14.38 -22.26 -3.54
CA ALA A 103 -15.28 -22.55 -4.66
C ALA A 103 -16.75 -22.47 -4.24
N ARG A 104 -17.09 -22.97 -3.05
CA ARG A 104 -18.44 -22.83 -2.48
C ARG A 104 -18.88 -21.37 -2.39
N GLN A 105 -17.99 -20.51 -1.91
CA GLN A 105 -18.32 -19.10 -1.68
C GLN A 105 -18.28 -18.24 -2.93
N LYS A 106 -17.31 -18.50 -3.82
CA LYS A 106 -17.11 -17.68 -5.02
C LYS A 106 -17.87 -18.14 -6.23
N LEU A 107 -18.11 -19.45 -6.36
CA LEU A 107 -18.80 -20.02 -7.51
C LEU A 107 -20.22 -20.48 -7.16
N GLY A 108 -20.62 -20.48 -5.89
CA GLY A 108 -21.95 -20.90 -5.44
C GLY A 108 -22.22 -22.40 -5.61
N VAL A 109 -21.17 -23.21 -5.79
CA VAL A 109 -21.27 -24.66 -6.00
C VAL A 109 -21.23 -25.43 -4.67
N SER A 110 -21.75 -26.66 -4.64
CA SER A 110 -21.78 -27.48 -3.41
C SER A 110 -21.49 -28.96 -3.68
N GLY A 111 -21.32 -29.75 -2.62
CA GLY A 111 -21.05 -31.19 -2.69
C GLY A 111 -19.91 -31.56 -3.64
N LYS A 112 -20.15 -32.55 -4.50
CA LYS A 112 -19.19 -33.04 -5.51
C LYS A 112 -18.74 -31.97 -6.50
N GLN A 113 -19.57 -30.97 -6.80
CA GLN A 113 -19.19 -29.89 -7.71
C GLN A 113 -18.13 -28.99 -7.06
N ALA A 114 -18.27 -28.68 -5.77
CA ALA A 114 -17.26 -27.93 -5.03
C ALA A 114 -15.93 -28.69 -4.92
N GLU A 115 -15.99 -29.99 -4.66
CA GLU A 115 -14.80 -30.87 -4.63
C GLU A 115 -14.08 -30.87 -5.99
N SER A 116 -14.84 -31.04 -7.07
CA SER A 116 -14.30 -31.05 -8.44
C SER A 116 -13.68 -29.70 -8.80
N ALA A 117 -14.33 -28.59 -8.44
CA ALA A 117 -13.81 -27.24 -8.63
C ALA A 117 -12.51 -27.01 -7.84
N GLY A 118 -12.47 -27.40 -6.56
CA GLY A 118 -11.28 -27.29 -5.73
C GLY A 118 -10.08 -28.03 -6.32
N TRP A 119 -10.28 -29.27 -6.76
CA TRP A 119 -9.24 -30.07 -7.43
C TRP A 119 -8.79 -29.47 -8.76
N ALA A 120 -9.72 -28.96 -9.57
CA ALA A 120 -9.38 -28.32 -10.84
C ALA A 120 -8.53 -27.05 -10.61
N ILE A 121 -8.88 -26.22 -9.62
CA ILE A 121 -8.11 -25.04 -9.23
C ILE A 121 -6.72 -25.46 -8.73
N ALA A 122 -6.65 -26.46 -7.84
CA ALA A 122 -5.38 -26.96 -7.32
C ALA A 122 -4.44 -27.44 -8.43
N LYS A 123 -4.97 -28.20 -9.41
CA LYS A 123 -4.20 -28.64 -10.58
C LYS A 123 -3.75 -27.50 -11.47
N SER A 124 -4.59 -26.47 -11.64
CA SER A 124 -4.20 -25.27 -12.39
C SER A 124 -3.05 -24.53 -11.69
N ILE A 125 -3.10 -24.37 -10.37
CA ILE A 125 -2.02 -23.78 -9.58
C ILE A 125 -0.76 -24.65 -9.63
N ALA A 126 -0.90 -25.97 -9.59
CA ALA A 126 0.22 -26.90 -9.72
C ALA A 126 0.92 -26.82 -11.08
N ALA A 127 0.18 -26.50 -12.14
CA ALA A 127 0.73 -26.37 -13.49
C ALA A 127 1.32 -24.98 -13.76
N ARG A 128 0.72 -23.91 -13.22
CA ARG A 128 1.00 -22.52 -13.66
C ARG A 128 1.32 -21.55 -12.53
N GLY A 129 1.06 -21.91 -11.29
CA GLY A 129 1.10 -21.00 -10.14
C GLY A 129 -0.12 -20.08 -10.11
N THR A 130 0.04 -18.93 -9.45
CA THR A 130 -0.98 -17.87 -9.37
C THR A 130 -0.44 -16.57 -9.94
N LYS A 131 -1.33 -15.75 -10.50
CA LYS A 131 -1.00 -14.37 -10.89
C LYS A 131 -1.10 -13.46 -9.67
N GLY A 132 -0.18 -12.52 -9.56
CA GLY A 132 -0.27 -11.45 -8.55
C GLY A 132 -1.44 -10.51 -8.83
N HIS A 133 -2.02 -9.99 -7.75
CA HIS A 133 -3.03 -8.94 -7.79
C HIS A 133 -2.42 -7.53 -7.78
N PHE A 134 -1.13 -7.41 -7.42
CA PHE A 134 -0.39 -6.15 -7.43
C PHE A 134 -1.08 -5.00 -6.67
N MET A 135 -1.84 -5.32 -5.61
CA MET A 135 -2.64 -4.36 -4.85
C MET A 135 -1.80 -3.23 -4.23
N PHE A 136 -0.56 -3.49 -3.82
CA PHE A 136 0.36 -2.45 -3.33
C PHE A 136 1.04 -1.72 -4.49
N THR A 137 1.56 -2.48 -5.45
CA THR A 137 2.31 -1.94 -6.60
C THR A 137 1.43 -1.01 -7.44
N ASP A 138 0.21 -1.42 -7.74
CA ASP A 138 -0.72 -0.64 -8.56
C ASP A 138 -1.23 0.59 -7.83
N THR A 139 -1.50 0.50 -6.52
CA THR A 139 -1.81 1.68 -5.70
C THR A 139 -0.66 2.68 -5.76
N TRP A 140 0.57 2.23 -5.55
CA TRP A 140 1.72 3.13 -5.61
C TRP A 140 1.83 3.82 -6.97
N ASN A 141 1.79 3.04 -8.06
CA ASN A 141 1.93 3.55 -9.42
C ASN A 141 0.82 4.56 -9.76
N ALA A 142 -0.41 4.32 -9.30
CA ALA A 142 -1.53 5.22 -9.54
C ALA A 142 -1.41 6.57 -8.80
N ASN A 143 -0.67 6.62 -7.68
CA ASN A 143 -0.65 7.78 -6.79
C ASN A 143 0.63 8.61 -6.85
N GLN A 144 1.63 8.24 -7.65
CA GLN A 144 2.94 8.92 -7.67
C GLN A 144 2.82 10.43 -7.93
N ALA A 145 1.96 10.83 -8.88
CA ALA A 145 1.75 12.25 -9.19
C ALA A 145 1.05 13.00 -8.05
N GLN A 146 0.14 12.34 -7.32
CA GLN A 146 -0.51 12.92 -6.14
C GLN A 146 0.47 13.07 -4.97
N VAL A 147 1.36 12.10 -4.78
CA VAL A 147 2.44 12.15 -3.78
C VAL A 147 3.35 13.35 -4.04
N ALA A 148 3.82 13.52 -5.29
CA ALA A 148 4.69 14.63 -5.68
C ALA A 148 4.00 16.00 -5.43
N ARG A 149 2.77 16.18 -5.92
CA ARG A 149 2.00 17.41 -5.69
C ARG A 149 1.73 17.67 -4.21
N GLY A 150 1.41 16.64 -3.44
CA GLY A 150 1.17 16.77 -2.00
C GLY A 150 2.43 17.22 -1.25
N PHE A 151 3.60 16.72 -1.66
CA PHE A 151 4.89 17.15 -1.13
C PHE A 151 5.17 18.62 -1.44
N GLU A 152 4.94 19.07 -2.68
CA GLU A 152 5.08 20.48 -3.07
C GLU A 152 4.17 21.39 -2.23
N ILE A 153 2.92 20.99 -2.01
CA ILE A 153 1.99 21.71 -1.14
C ILE A 153 2.51 21.80 0.30
N ALA A 154 3.05 20.70 0.84
CA ALA A 154 3.63 20.67 2.18
C ALA A 154 4.85 21.62 2.29
N VAL A 155 5.75 21.61 1.30
CA VAL A 155 6.87 22.56 1.22
C VAL A 155 6.37 24.00 1.16
N GLY A 156 5.32 24.28 0.37
CA GLY A 156 4.71 25.60 0.33
C GLY A 156 4.18 26.07 1.69
N ARG A 157 3.55 25.18 2.46
CA ARG A 157 3.08 25.48 3.83
C ARG A 157 4.25 25.77 4.78
N ILE A 158 5.31 24.97 4.70
CA ILE A 158 6.54 25.18 5.48
C ILE A 158 7.09 26.59 5.24
N VAL A 159 7.21 27.01 3.98
CA VAL A 159 7.74 28.33 3.62
C VAL A 159 6.86 29.45 4.18
N ARG A 160 5.53 29.35 4.07
CA ARG A 160 4.60 30.34 4.63
C ARG A 160 4.73 30.46 6.15
N ARG A 161 4.80 29.33 6.85
CA ARG A 161 4.98 29.31 8.32
C ARG A 161 6.32 29.89 8.74
N LEU A 162 7.39 29.66 7.97
CA LEU A 162 8.69 30.29 8.21
C LEU A 162 8.66 31.81 8.01
N ALA A 163 7.82 32.31 7.10
CA ALA A 163 7.64 33.75 6.87
C ALA A 163 6.76 34.44 7.93
N GLY A 164 6.16 33.67 8.85
CA GLY A 164 5.30 34.19 9.92
C GLY A 164 3.83 34.34 9.52
N ASP A 165 3.42 33.82 8.37
CA ASP A 165 2.00 33.81 7.97
C ASP A 165 1.22 32.76 8.79
N PRO A 166 0.03 33.10 9.31
CA PRO A 166 -0.86 32.11 9.93
C PRO A 166 -1.33 31.11 8.86
N ALA A 167 -1.19 29.82 9.19
CA ALA A 167 -1.54 28.68 8.35
C ALA A 167 -3.06 28.54 8.09
#